data_AF-A0A955RWL4-F1
#
_entry.id   AF-A0A955RWL4-F1
#
_cell.length_a   1.000
_cell.length_b   1.000
_cell.length_c   1.000
_cell.angle_alpha   90.00
_cell.angle_beta   90.00
_cell.angle_gamma   90.00
#
_symmetry.space_group_name_H-M   'P 1'
#
loop_
_entity.id
_entity.type
_entity.pdbx_description
1 polymer ?
#
loop_
_entity_poly.entity_id
_entity_poly.type
_entity_poly.pdbx_seq_one_letter_code
_entity_poly.pdbx_strand_id
1 'polypeptide(L)'
;VPVGPEIFFFFLDIFGEAIDTKGEITTQDKKNIHQRIDHYKDVSVEKTILETGIKAVDFFAPIIKGGKVGFLGGSGVGKTILLTEMLHNIINKDRENTVSIFAGVGERTREGQELLEELDETGVLESVAMIFGGMGDNPSRRFLTGLAAASIAEYARDELEKNVLFFIDNMFRFAQAGNELAMLMNTIPSEDGYQATLASEIAEIHERLIPTQNAAITTIEAIYVPADDILDQGVQSIFDYLDSAIVLSRDVYQEGRLPAVDILSSDSSALSLDVVGVNHYTTALAARALLKSAQSLERIVSLVGE
;
A
#
# COMPACT_ATOMS: atom_id res chain seq x y z
N VAL A 1 8.51 -4.85 18.95
CA VAL A 1 8.77 -5.99 18.06
C VAL A 1 10.27 -6.18 17.87
N PRO A 2 10.75 -7.42 17.69
CA PRO A 2 12.11 -7.69 17.21
C PRO A 2 12.38 -6.95 15.90
N VAL A 3 13.60 -6.43 15.78
CA VAL A 3 14.11 -5.78 14.57
C VAL A 3 15.52 -6.29 14.28
N GLY A 4 15.99 -6.17 13.06
CA GLY A 4 17.27 -6.74 12.64
C GLY A 4 17.23 -7.17 11.18
N PRO A 5 18.37 -7.27 10.47
CA PRO A 5 18.41 -7.87 9.13
C PRO A 5 17.86 -9.30 9.10
N GLU A 6 17.85 -10.00 10.24
CA GLU A 6 17.40 -11.38 10.38
C GLU A 6 15.88 -11.53 10.27
N ILE A 7 15.11 -10.44 10.31
CA ILE A 7 13.63 -10.50 10.21
C ILE A 7 13.15 -10.63 8.76
N PHE A 8 13.99 -10.25 7.79
CA PHE A 8 13.68 -10.49 6.37
C PHE A 8 13.71 -12.00 6.12
N PHE A 9 12.92 -12.47 5.16
CA PHE A 9 12.63 -13.87 4.87
C PHE A 9 11.60 -14.56 5.80
N PHE A 10 11.15 -13.91 6.87
CA PHE A 10 10.23 -14.50 7.84
C PHE A 10 8.79 -14.01 7.73
N PHE A 11 7.88 -14.94 8.05
CA PHE A 11 6.47 -14.69 8.32
C PHE A 11 6.27 -14.52 9.84
N LEU A 12 5.83 -13.35 10.26
CA LEU A 12 5.79 -12.91 11.65
C LEU A 12 4.36 -12.69 12.13
N ASP A 13 4.13 -12.94 13.41
CA ASP A 13 2.96 -12.44 14.11
C ASP A 13 3.17 -11.01 14.64
N ILE A 14 2.15 -10.46 15.30
CA ILE A 14 2.17 -9.10 15.84
C ILE A 14 3.25 -8.83 16.90
N PHE A 15 3.73 -9.87 17.58
CA PHE A 15 4.79 -9.77 18.58
C PHE A 15 6.17 -9.87 17.92
N GLY A 16 6.20 -10.20 16.62
CA GLY A 16 7.37 -10.46 15.80
C GLY A 16 7.92 -11.87 15.99
N GLU A 17 7.10 -12.79 16.47
CA GLU A 17 7.46 -14.21 16.55
C GLU A 17 7.27 -14.84 15.18
N ALA A 18 8.24 -15.65 14.74
CA ALA A 18 8.12 -16.40 13.50
C ALA A 18 6.99 -17.42 13.62
N ILE A 19 6.03 -17.32 12.70
CA ILE A 19 4.90 -18.25 12.57
C ILE A 19 5.09 -19.22 11.39
N ASP A 20 6.13 -19.02 10.59
CA ASP A 20 6.59 -20.02 9.65
C ASP A 20 7.39 -21.14 10.35
N THR A 21 7.54 -22.27 9.66
CA THR A 21 8.31 -23.41 10.16
C THR A 21 9.83 -23.22 10.01
N LYS A 22 10.31 -21.98 9.78
CA LYS A 22 11.73 -21.67 9.50
C LYS A 22 12.57 -21.50 10.77
N GLY A 23 11.95 -21.50 11.95
CA GLY A 23 12.64 -21.49 13.25
C GLY A 23 12.54 -20.14 13.98
N GLU A 24 13.26 -20.01 15.09
CA GLU A 24 13.21 -18.80 15.91
C GLU A 24 14.11 -17.67 15.37
N ILE A 25 13.59 -16.45 15.38
CA ILE A 25 14.37 -15.26 15.04
C ILE A 25 15.20 -14.86 16.26
N THR A 26 16.52 -14.98 16.13
CA THR A 26 17.45 -14.53 17.16
C THR A 26 17.92 -13.12 16.84
N THR A 27 17.28 -12.12 17.44
CA THR A 27 17.76 -10.73 17.42
C THR A 27 17.94 -10.20 18.84
N GLN A 28 18.91 -9.29 19.01
CA GLN A 28 19.15 -8.58 20.27
C GLN A 28 18.36 -7.27 20.36
N ASP A 29 17.95 -6.71 19.22
CA ASP A 29 17.32 -5.41 19.14
C ASP A 29 15.80 -5.50 19.04
N LYS A 30 15.14 -4.56 19.73
CA LYS A 30 13.68 -4.45 19.75
C LYS A 30 13.29 -3.00 19.61
N LYS A 31 12.29 -2.74 18.77
CA LYS A 31 11.71 -1.42 18.55
C LYS A 31 10.31 -1.33 19.16
N ASN A 32 10.02 -0.24 19.87
CA ASN A 32 8.68 0.02 20.41
C ASN A 32 7.71 0.28 19.25
N ILE A 33 6.51 -0.28 19.31
CA ILE A 33 5.49 -0.07 18.27
C ILE A 33 4.79 1.28 18.36
N HIS A 34 4.80 1.89 19.54
CA HIS A 34 4.30 3.24 19.79
C HIS A 34 5.50 4.19 19.86
N GLN A 35 5.74 4.91 18.77
CA GLN A 35 6.81 5.90 18.69
C GLN A 35 6.23 7.27 18.40
N ARG A 36 6.91 8.31 18.90
CA ARG A 36 6.59 9.67 18.51
C ARG A 36 7.31 10.00 17.21
N ILE A 37 6.61 10.70 16.33
CA ILE A 37 7.14 11.20 15.07
C ILE A 37 8.00 12.42 15.40
N ASP A 38 9.32 12.26 15.49
CA ASP A 38 10.27 13.35 15.74
C ASP A 38 10.98 13.84 14.45
N HIS A 39 10.54 13.36 13.28
CA HIS A 39 11.27 13.47 12.01
C HIS A 39 11.10 14.79 11.24
N TYR A 40 10.42 15.81 11.76
CA TYR A 40 10.11 17.03 10.97
C TYR A 40 11.35 17.70 10.34
N LYS A 41 12.52 17.59 10.98
CA LYS A 41 13.78 18.17 10.48
C LYS A 41 14.43 17.35 9.36
N ASP A 42 14.12 16.06 9.29
CA ASP A 42 14.79 15.10 8.41
C ASP A 42 13.91 14.70 7.21
N VAL A 43 12.69 15.23 7.12
CA VAL A 43 11.76 14.96 6.01
C VAL A 43 12.33 15.47 4.69
N SER A 44 12.40 14.60 3.69
CA SER A 44 12.76 15.01 2.33
C SER A 44 11.56 15.63 1.62
N VAL A 45 11.79 16.78 0.97
CA VAL A 45 10.79 17.45 0.12
C VAL A 45 10.97 17.15 -1.37
N GLU A 46 11.99 16.36 -1.72
CA GLU A 46 12.31 16.05 -3.10
C GLU A 46 11.30 15.03 -3.67
N LYS A 47 10.64 15.41 -4.76
CA LYS A 47 9.68 14.55 -5.46
C LYS A 47 10.35 13.90 -6.66
N THR A 48 10.82 12.67 -6.47
CA THR A 48 11.34 11.82 -7.56
C THR A 48 10.37 10.71 -7.89
N ILE A 49 10.27 10.31 -9.16
CA ILE A 49 9.45 9.18 -9.58
C ILE A 49 10.10 7.85 -9.17
N LEU A 50 9.29 6.93 -8.69
CA LEU A 50 9.63 5.52 -8.52
C LEU A 50 9.18 4.74 -9.76
N GLU A 51 10.12 4.31 -10.59
CA GLU A 51 9.83 3.56 -11.82
C GLU A 51 9.45 2.11 -11.53
N THR A 52 8.18 1.78 -11.73
CA THR A 52 7.63 0.44 -11.46
C THR A 52 7.93 -0.57 -12.57
N GLY A 53 8.22 -0.12 -13.78
CA GLY A 53 8.31 -0.97 -14.98
C GLY A 53 6.96 -1.29 -15.60
N ILE A 54 5.86 -0.84 -15.00
CA ILE A 54 4.50 -1.12 -15.47
C ILE A 54 3.99 0.08 -16.26
N LYS A 55 3.90 -0.09 -17.59
CA LYS A 55 3.56 0.98 -18.53
C LYS A 55 2.31 1.78 -18.13
N ALA A 56 1.24 1.11 -17.72
CA ALA A 56 0.00 1.78 -17.33
C ALA A 56 0.18 2.67 -16.10
N VAL A 57 0.95 2.19 -15.12
CA VAL A 57 1.26 2.91 -13.87
C VAL A 57 2.24 4.04 -14.16
N ASP A 58 3.44 3.73 -14.67
CA ASP A 58 4.50 4.71 -14.91
C ASP A 58 4.05 5.83 -15.86
N PHE A 59 3.17 5.54 -16.83
CA PHE A 59 2.72 6.56 -17.78
C PHE A 59 1.52 7.37 -17.29
N PHE A 60 0.48 6.75 -16.72
CA PHE A 60 -0.78 7.42 -16.40
C PHE A 60 -0.97 7.74 -14.92
N ALA A 61 -0.39 6.96 -14.02
CA ALA A 61 -0.47 7.15 -12.58
C ALA A 61 0.92 6.94 -11.92
N PRO A 62 1.92 7.76 -12.29
CA PRO A 62 3.29 7.59 -11.82
C PRO A 62 3.38 7.71 -10.29
N ILE A 63 4.24 6.91 -9.67
CA ILE A 63 4.39 6.84 -8.20
C ILE A 63 5.54 7.73 -7.76
N ILE A 64 5.35 8.48 -6.68
CA ILE A 64 6.42 9.26 -6.02
C ILE A 64 7.20 8.31 -5.09
N LYS A 65 8.53 8.33 -5.19
CA LYS A 65 9.40 7.65 -4.22
C LYS A 65 9.19 8.29 -2.84
N GLY A 66 8.82 7.49 -1.84
CA GLY A 66 8.44 7.99 -0.51
C GLY A 66 6.98 8.41 -0.40
N GLY A 67 6.22 8.33 -1.48
CA GLY A 67 4.80 8.67 -1.50
C GLY A 67 3.91 7.51 -1.07
N LYS A 68 2.61 7.78 -1.02
CA LYS A 68 1.56 6.84 -0.63
C LYS A 68 0.64 6.56 -1.81
N VAL A 69 0.39 5.29 -2.08
CA VAL A 69 -0.34 4.82 -3.26
C VAL A 69 -1.49 3.93 -2.83
N GLY A 70 -2.71 4.27 -3.24
CA GLY A 70 -3.89 3.44 -2.99
C GLY A 70 -4.20 2.52 -4.16
N PHE A 71 -4.35 1.22 -3.89
CA PHE A 71 -4.87 0.22 -4.82
C PHE A 71 -6.35 0.00 -4.57
N LEU A 72 -7.16 0.59 -5.45
CA LEU A 72 -8.62 0.54 -5.40
C LEU A 72 -9.12 -0.57 -6.32
N GLY A 73 -10.13 -1.33 -5.89
CA GLY A 73 -10.74 -2.35 -6.73
C GLY A 73 -11.37 -3.48 -5.93
N GLY A 74 -12.21 -4.27 -6.60
CA GLY A 74 -12.87 -5.43 -6.01
C GLY A 74 -11.94 -6.65 -5.87
N SER A 75 -12.47 -7.75 -5.32
CA SER A 75 -11.75 -9.03 -5.30
C SER A 75 -11.63 -9.63 -6.71
N GLY A 76 -10.48 -10.21 -7.02
CA GLY A 76 -10.22 -10.95 -8.28
C GLY A 76 -9.84 -10.10 -9.49
N VAL A 77 -9.54 -8.80 -9.31
CA VAL A 77 -9.08 -7.90 -10.40
C VAL A 77 -7.56 -7.90 -10.61
N GLY A 78 -6.82 -8.73 -9.86
CA GLY A 78 -5.35 -8.86 -10.00
C GLY A 78 -4.51 -7.93 -9.10
N LYS A 79 -5.02 -7.52 -7.92
CA LYS A 79 -4.27 -6.71 -6.94
C LYS A 79 -2.94 -7.35 -6.53
N THR A 80 -3.00 -8.61 -6.09
CA THR A 80 -1.83 -9.37 -5.63
C THR A 80 -0.80 -9.51 -6.74
N ILE A 81 -1.23 -9.89 -7.95
CA ILE A 81 -0.35 -10.01 -9.12
C ILE A 81 0.32 -8.67 -9.46
N LEU A 82 -0.44 -7.56 -9.45
CA LEU A 82 0.14 -6.24 -9.70
C LEU A 82 1.19 -5.88 -8.62
N LEU A 83 0.88 -6.18 -7.36
CA LEU A 83 1.75 -5.95 -6.22
C LEU A 83 3.05 -6.76 -6.34
N THR A 84 2.96 -8.07 -6.59
CA THR A 84 4.12 -8.97 -6.67
C THR A 84 4.99 -8.65 -7.88
N GLU A 85 4.39 -8.28 -9.02
CA GLU A 85 5.12 -7.79 -10.19
C GLU A 85 5.84 -6.45 -9.93
N MET A 86 5.19 -5.51 -9.24
CA MET A 86 5.83 -4.25 -8.85
C MET A 86 7.00 -4.49 -7.90
N LEU A 87 6.82 -5.37 -6.91
CA LEU A 87 7.89 -5.79 -5.99
C LEU A 87 9.07 -6.39 -6.74
N HIS A 88 8.78 -7.35 -7.63
CA HIS A 88 9.79 -7.99 -8.46
C HIS A 88 10.58 -6.96 -9.27
N ASN A 89 9.91 -6.03 -9.96
CA ASN A 89 10.56 -5.03 -10.80
C ASN A 89 11.38 -4.02 -10.01
N ILE A 90 10.90 -3.56 -8.85
CA ILE A 90 11.60 -2.54 -8.06
C ILE A 90 12.77 -3.17 -7.29
N ILE A 91 12.58 -4.32 -6.63
CA ILE A 91 13.63 -5.00 -5.87
C ILE A 91 14.74 -5.47 -6.82
N ASN A 92 14.42 -6.01 -8.00
CA ASN A 92 15.47 -6.45 -8.92
C ASN A 92 16.28 -5.30 -9.55
N LYS A 93 15.73 -4.08 -9.58
CA LYS A 93 16.49 -2.89 -10.00
C LYS A 93 17.50 -2.43 -8.93
N ASP A 94 17.20 -2.62 -7.64
CA ASP A 94 18.01 -2.11 -6.52
C ASP A 94 17.99 -3.06 -5.30
N ARG A 95 18.43 -4.30 -5.51
CA ARG A 95 18.33 -5.38 -4.50
C ARG A 95 19.16 -5.13 -3.24
N GLU A 96 20.25 -4.36 -3.36
CA GLU A 96 21.12 -4.08 -2.23
C GLU A 96 20.50 -3.02 -1.29
N ASN A 97 19.82 -2.02 -1.84
CA ASN A 97 19.30 -0.87 -1.07
C ASN A 97 17.78 -0.86 -0.90
N THR A 98 17.05 -1.82 -1.46
CA THR A 98 15.59 -1.90 -1.33
C THR A 98 15.15 -3.14 -0.58
N VAL A 99 14.24 -2.96 0.38
CA VAL A 99 13.55 -4.03 1.09
C VAL A 99 12.05 -3.79 1.07
N SER A 100 11.28 -4.84 1.34
CA SER A 100 9.83 -4.79 1.40
C SER A 100 9.32 -5.26 2.75
N ILE A 101 8.26 -4.62 3.21
CA ILE A 101 7.55 -5.00 4.43
C ILE A 101 6.08 -5.11 4.10
N PHE A 102 5.52 -6.30 4.36
CA PHE A 102 4.10 -6.56 4.14
C PHE A 102 3.36 -6.65 5.46
N ALA A 103 2.30 -5.85 5.62
CA ALA A 103 1.40 -5.82 6.75
C ALA A 103 0.04 -6.41 6.35
N GLY A 104 -0.20 -7.66 6.72
CA GLY A 104 -1.49 -8.34 6.53
C GLY A 104 -2.45 -8.00 7.68
N VAL A 105 -3.20 -6.91 7.55
CA VAL A 105 -4.15 -6.41 8.55
C VAL A 105 -5.55 -6.97 8.28
N GLY A 106 -5.98 -7.92 9.11
CA GLY A 106 -7.28 -8.56 8.99
C GLY A 106 -7.40 -9.42 7.74
N GLU A 107 -6.28 -9.92 7.24
CA GLU A 107 -6.22 -10.66 5.97
C GLU A 107 -6.53 -12.15 6.16
N ARG A 108 -6.99 -12.81 5.11
CA ARG A 108 -7.22 -14.25 5.13
C ARG A 108 -5.90 -15.00 5.11
N THR A 109 -5.78 -16.04 5.93
CA THR A 109 -4.57 -16.90 5.97
C THR A 109 -4.26 -17.51 4.60
N ARG A 110 -5.29 -17.85 3.81
CA ARG A 110 -5.11 -18.33 2.43
C ARG A 110 -4.42 -17.29 1.54
N GLU A 111 -4.83 -16.02 1.61
CA GLU A 111 -4.29 -14.93 0.79
C GLU A 111 -2.84 -14.61 1.21
N GLY A 112 -2.54 -14.70 2.51
CA GLY A 112 -1.16 -14.62 3.01
C GLY A 112 -0.27 -15.76 2.50
N GLN A 113 -0.79 -16.98 2.45
CA GLN A 113 -0.06 -18.14 1.92
C GLN A 113 0.19 -18.01 0.41
N GLU A 114 -0.83 -17.60 -0.36
CA GLU A 114 -0.70 -17.37 -1.81
C GLU A 114 0.34 -16.29 -2.11
N LEU A 115 0.34 -15.19 -1.35
CA LEU A 115 1.36 -14.16 -1.46
C LEU A 115 2.76 -14.71 -1.14
N LEU A 116 2.91 -15.51 -0.09
CA LEU A 116 4.20 -16.12 0.25
C LEU A 116 4.73 -17.00 -0.88
N GLU A 117 3.88 -17.80 -1.50
CA GLU A 117 4.22 -18.64 -2.66
C GLU A 117 4.62 -17.79 -3.88
N GLU A 118 3.86 -16.74 -4.21
CA GLU A 118 4.20 -15.82 -5.31
C GLU A 118 5.55 -15.09 -5.07
N LEU A 119 5.83 -14.69 -3.83
CA LEU A 119 7.09 -14.03 -3.47
C LEU A 119 8.30 -14.97 -3.56
N ASP A 120 8.11 -16.26 -3.26
CA ASP A 120 9.12 -17.29 -3.42
C ASP A 120 9.39 -17.57 -4.91
N GLU A 121 8.33 -17.73 -5.70
CA GLU A 121 8.42 -17.94 -7.15
C GLU A 121 9.09 -16.77 -7.89
N THR A 122 8.84 -15.54 -7.45
CA THR A 122 9.45 -14.32 -8.02
C THR A 122 10.88 -14.05 -7.53
N GLY A 123 11.37 -14.83 -6.55
CA GLY A 123 12.74 -14.79 -6.05
C GLY A 123 13.07 -13.56 -5.18
N VAL A 124 12.06 -12.87 -4.65
CA VAL A 124 12.25 -11.65 -3.83
C VAL A 124 12.07 -11.88 -2.32
N LEU A 125 11.65 -13.08 -1.92
CA LEU A 125 11.32 -13.41 -0.53
C LEU A 125 12.42 -13.06 0.50
N GLU A 126 13.70 -13.16 0.11
CA GLU A 126 14.84 -12.80 0.97
C GLU A 126 14.88 -11.33 1.39
N SER A 127 14.24 -10.44 0.63
CA SER A 127 14.18 -8.99 0.90
C SER A 127 12.84 -8.55 1.49
N VAL A 128 11.96 -9.51 1.84
CA VAL A 128 10.62 -9.25 2.35
C VAL A 128 10.51 -9.69 3.81
N ALA A 129 9.96 -8.83 4.67
CA ALA A 129 9.46 -9.22 5.99
C ALA A 129 7.93 -9.14 5.99
N MET A 130 7.24 -10.17 6.46
CA MET A 130 5.78 -10.24 6.44
C MET A 130 5.25 -10.28 7.87
N ILE A 131 4.30 -9.41 8.23
CA ILE A 131 3.68 -9.33 9.56
C ILE A 131 2.17 -9.49 9.40
N PHE A 132 1.58 -10.47 10.07
CA PHE A 132 0.17 -10.83 9.90
C PHE A 132 -0.62 -10.74 11.20
N GLY A 133 -1.77 -10.06 11.12
CA GLY A 133 -2.89 -10.21 12.06
C GLY A 133 -4.09 -10.70 11.27
N GLY A 134 -4.40 -12.00 11.39
CA GLY A 134 -5.39 -12.64 10.54
C GLY A 134 -6.80 -12.13 10.76
N MET A 135 -7.69 -12.35 9.78
CA MET A 135 -9.11 -11.97 9.89
C MET A 135 -9.80 -12.56 11.13
N GLY A 136 -9.41 -13.76 11.54
CA GLY A 136 -9.95 -14.45 12.72
C GLY A 136 -9.38 -13.98 14.06
N ASP A 137 -8.41 -13.07 14.06
CA ASP A 137 -7.79 -12.57 15.28
C ASP A 137 -8.64 -11.50 15.96
N ASN A 138 -8.38 -11.33 17.27
CA ASN A 138 -8.96 -10.25 18.06
C ASN A 138 -8.69 -8.87 17.40
N PRO A 139 -9.64 -7.92 17.41
CA PRO A 139 -9.45 -6.59 16.82
C PRO A 139 -8.19 -5.88 17.31
N SER A 140 -7.78 -6.07 18.57
CA SER A 140 -6.51 -5.51 19.07
C SER A 140 -5.29 -6.04 18.32
N ARG A 141 -5.27 -7.33 17.94
CA ARG A 141 -4.16 -7.88 17.17
C ARG A 141 -4.14 -7.27 15.76
N ARG A 142 -5.29 -7.27 15.08
CA ARG A 142 -5.43 -6.68 13.74
C ARG A 142 -5.00 -5.21 13.71
N PHE A 143 -5.47 -4.41 14.67
CA PHE A 143 -5.10 -3.00 14.78
C PHE A 143 -3.59 -2.82 15.01
N LEU A 144 -3.00 -3.56 15.95
CA LEU A 144 -1.57 -3.43 16.26
C LEU A 144 -0.63 -3.96 15.15
N THR A 145 -1.10 -4.82 14.25
CA THR A 145 -0.32 -5.31 13.10
C THR A 145 0.24 -4.17 12.26
N GLY A 146 -0.57 -3.14 11.97
CA GLY A 146 -0.14 -1.98 11.18
C GLY A 146 1.00 -1.21 11.86
N LEU A 147 0.89 -0.97 13.17
CA LEU A 147 1.91 -0.28 13.97
C LEU A 147 3.19 -1.11 14.12
N ALA A 148 3.06 -2.43 14.30
CA ALA A 148 4.18 -3.35 14.35
C ALA A 148 5.00 -3.32 13.04
N ALA A 149 4.30 -3.44 11.90
CA ALA A 149 4.93 -3.37 10.60
C ALA A 149 5.57 -2.00 10.32
N ALA A 150 4.89 -0.90 10.67
CA ALA A 150 5.45 0.45 10.53
C ALA A 150 6.77 0.62 11.32
N SER A 151 6.87 0.01 12.49
CA SER A 151 8.09 0.05 13.32
C SER A 151 9.25 -0.69 12.67
N ILE A 152 8.98 -1.80 12.00
CA ILE A 152 9.98 -2.54 11.22
C ILE A 152 10.40 -1.72 10.00
N ALA A 153 9.48 -0.97 9.38
CA ALA A 153 9.77 -0.09 8.25
C ALA A 153 10.66 1.08 8.65
N GLU A 154 10.38 1.71 9.79
CA GLU A 154 11.24 2.75 10.35
C GLU A 154 12.62 2.20 10.70
N TYR A 155 12.74 0.97 11.23
CA TYR A 155 14.05 0.35 11.45
C TYR A 155 14.84 0.21 10.13
N ALA A 156 14.20 -0.32 9.08
CA ALA A 156 14.86 -0.46 7.78
C ALA A 156 15.24 0.89 7.16
N ARG A 157 14.42 1.93 7.31
CA ARG A 157 14.69 3.29 6.82
C ARG A 157 15.79 3.98 7.63
N ASP A 158 15.69 3.98 8.96
CA ASP A 158 16.48 4.85 9.83
C ASP A 158 17.81 4.21 10.26
N GLU A 159 17.86 2.89 10.43
CA GLU A 159 19.02 2.19 10.97
C GLU A 159 19.77 1.41 9.88
N LEU A 160 19.05 0.82 8.92
CA LEU A 160 19.66 0.16 7.76
C LEU A 160 19.84 1.08 6.54
N GLU A 161 19.28 2.30 6.58
CA GLU A 161 19.31 3.28 5.49
C GLU A 161 18.83 2.71 4.14
N LYS A 162 17.86 1.80 4.17
CA LYS A 162 17.28 1.17 2.97
C LYS A 162 16.00 1.85 2.54
N ASN A 163 15.78 1.92 1.23
CA ASN A 163 14.48 2.25 0.67
C ASN A 163 13.52 1.11 1.00
N VAL A 164 12.33 1.46 1.50
CA VAL A 164 11.32 0.49 1.92
C VAL A 164 10.12 0.59 1.00
N LEU A 165 9.68 -0.54 0.48
CA LEU A 165 8.34 -0.69 -0.08
C LEU A 165 7.44 -1.25 1.01
N PHE A 166 6.56 -0.41 1.55
CA PHE A 166 5.66 -0.80 2.63
C PHE A 166 4.29 -1.14 2.05
N PHE A 167 3.84 -2.37 2.25
CA PHE A 167 2.54 -2.84 1.78
C PHE A 167 1.62 -3.06 2.97
N ILE A 168 0.39 -2.56 2.85
CA ILE A 168 -0.65 -2.83 3.84
C ILE A 168 -1.92 -3.31 3.15
N ASP A 169 -2.26 -4.57 3.39
CA ASP A 169 -3.54 -5.16 3.00
C ASP A 169 -4.27 -5.59 4.28
N ASN A 170 -5.21 -4.83 4.82
CA ASN A 170 -5.90 -3.68 4.20
C ASN A 170 -5.98 -2.47 5.13
N MET A 171 -5.77 -1.25 4.61
CA MET A 171 -5.87 -0.03 5.43
C MET A 171 -7.29 0.21 5.94
N PHE A 172 -8.32 -0.16 5.16
CA PHE A 172 -9.70 -0.11 5.65
C PHE A 172 -9.93 -1.09 6.80
N ARG A 173 -9.29 -2.27 6.78
CA ARG A 173 -9.38 -3.26 7.88
C ARG A 173 -8.67 -2.78 9.14
N PHE A 174 -7.63 -1.95 9.00
CA PHE A 174 -7.02 -1.25 10.14
C PHE A 174 -8.04 -0.29 10.80
N ALA A 175 -8.68 0.57 10.01
CA ALA A 175 -9.74 1.47 10.50
C ALA A 175 -10.89 0.70 11.16
N GLN A 176 -11.35 -0.39 10.54
CA GLN A 176 -12.40 -1.26 11.06
C GLN A 176 -12.00 -1.91 12.40
N ALA A 177 -10.77 -2.41 12.52
CA ALA A 177 -10.28 -3.00 13.77
C ALA A 177 -10.21 -1.96 14.90
N GLY A 178 -9.83 -0.72 14.58
CA GLY A 178 -9.90 0.41 15.51
C GLY A 178 -11.32 0.70 15.98
N ASN A 179 -12.30 0.70 15.06
CA ASN A 179 -13.70 0.89 15.42
C ASN A 179 -14.23 -0.23 16.33
N GLU A 180 -13.93 -1.50 16.01
CA GLU A 180 -14.31 -2.63 16.85
C GLU A 180 -13.70 -2.53 18.27
N LEU A 181 -12.44 -2.10 18.37
CA LEU A 181 -11.78 -1.89 19.66
C LEU A 181 -12.44 -0.77 20.47
N ALA A 182 -12.75 0.35 19.81
CA ALA A 182 -13.46 1.47 20.42
C ALA A 182 -14.84 1.05 20.98
N MET A 183 -15.58 0.26 20.21
CA MET A 183 -16.87 -0.29 20.66
C MET A 183 -16.72 -1.19 21.89
N LEU A 184 -15.69 -2.04 21.94
CA LEU A 184 -15.40 -2.86 23.13
C LEU A 184 -15.05 -2.02 24.37
N MET A 185 -14.44 -0.85 24.16
CA MET A 185 -14.11 0.10 25.23
C MET A 185 -15.27 1.01 25.63
N ASN A 186 -16.45 0.85 25.02
CA ASN A 186 -17.63 1.70 25.21
C ASN A 186 -17.35 3.19 24.96
N THR A 187 -16.44 3.52 24.03
CA THR A 187 -16.29 4.91 23.57
C THR A 187 -17.48 5.32 22.72
N ILE A 188 -17.83 6.61 22.80
CA ILE A 188 -18.93 7.17 22.02
C ILE A 188 -18.53 7.21 20.54
N PRO A 189 -19.33 6.65 19.62
CA PRO A 189 -19.04 6.69 18.19
C PRO A 189 -19.21 8.12 17.64
N SER A 190 -18.55 8.36 16.52
CA SER A 190 -18.57 9.60 15.75
C SER A 190 -19.36 9.41 14.45
N GLU A 191 -19.03 10.18 13.41
CA GLU A 191 -19.64 10.11 12.07
C GLU A 191 -19.62 8.68 11.51
N ASP A 192 -20.72 8.28 10.87
CA ASP A 192 -20.98 6.95 10.31
C ASP A 192 -20.76 5.75 11.25
N GLY A 193 -20.67 6.00 12.57
CA GLY A 193 -20.48 4.96 13.57
C GLY A 193 -19.02 4.53 13.76
N TYR A 194 -18.06 5.30 13.26
CA TYR A 194 -16.62 5.10 13.51
C TYR A 194 -16.19 5.64 14.88
N GLN A 195 -14.99 5.26 15.31
CA GLN A 195 -14.37 5.77 16.52
C GLN A 195 -14.01 7.27 16.38
N ALA A 196 -14.17 8.03 17.47
CA ALA A 196 -13.82 9.46 17.48
C ALA A 196 -12.33 9.74 17.24
N THR A 197 -11.48 8.72 17.41
CA THR A 197 -10.02 8.76 17.21
C THR A 197 -9.58 8.34 15.81
N LEU A 198 -10.52 8.05 14.88
CA LEU A 198 -10.21 7.50 13.54
C LEU A 198 -9.13 8.32 12.83
N ALA A 199 -9.33 9.64 12.72
CA ALA A 199 -8.38 10.52 12.04
C ALA A 199 -6.98 10.48 12.68
N SER A 200 -6.89 10.47 14.02
CA SER A 200 -5.61 10.41 14.73
C SER A 200 -4.91 9.05 14.61
N GLU A 201 -5.67 7.95 14.55
CA GLU A 201 -5.12 6.60 14.41
C GLU A 201 -4.61 6.35 12.99
N ILE A 202 -5.33 6.86 11.98
CA ILE A 202 -4.88 6.83 10.59
C ILE A 202 -3.63 7.71 10.42
N ALA A 203 -3.60 8.89 11.05
CA ALA A 203 -2.41 9.74 11.08
C ALA A 203 -1.20 9.05 11.74
N GLU A 204 -1.43 8.31 12.84
CA GLU A 204 -0.36 7.64 13.59
C GLU A 204 0.46 6.69 12.71
N ILE A 205 -0.16 6.00 11.75
CA ILE A 205 0.56 5.19 10.76
C ILE A 205 1.15 6.04 9.64
N HIS A 206 0.34 6.86 8.96
CA HIS A 206 0.75 7.51 7.72
C HIS A 206 1.90 8.51 7.92
N GLU A 207 1.91 9.23 9.04
CA GLU A 207 2.93 10.23 9.37
C GLU A 207 4.27 9.61 9.81
N ARG A 208 4.28 8.31 10.13
CA ARG A 208 5.52 7.54 10.36
C ARG A 208 6.17 7.10 9.05
N LEU A 209 5.33 6.76 8.07
CA LEU A 209 5.73 6.24 6.76
C LEU A 209 6.04 7.38 5.78
N ILE A 210 7.02 8.20 6.12
CA ILE A 210 7.46 9.36 5.35
C ILE A 210 8.91 9.20 4.88
N PRO A 211 9.32 9.88 3.79
CA PRO A 211 10.70 9.85 3.33
C PRO A 211 11.59 10.74 4.21
N THR A 212 12.79 10.26 4.50
CA THR A 212 13.86 11.05 5.12
C THR A 212 14.92 11.44 4.09
N GLN A 213 15.92 12.22 4.49
CA GLN A 213 17.05 12.58 3.62
C GLN A 213 17.88 11.37 3.16
N ASN A 214 17.95 10.31 3.96
CA ASN A 214 18.80 9.15 3.69
C ASN A 214 18.06 8.04 2.94
N ALA A 215 16.80 7.80 3.29
CA ALA A 215 16.01 6.70 2.75
C ALA A 215 14.52 7.03 2.68
N ALA A 216 13.80 6.37 1.77
CA ALA A 216 12.37 6.61 1.57
C ALA A 216 11.54 5.36 1.92
N ILE A 217 10.39 5.56 2.56
CA ILE A 217 9.33 4.55 2.67
C ILE A 217 8.26 4.90 1.65
N THR A 218 8.13 4.09 0.60
CA THR A 218 7.03 4.20 -0.37
C THR A 218 5.94 3.24 0.05
N THR A 219 4.75 3.75 0.30
CA THR A 219 3.64 2.99 0.86
C THR A 219 2.63 2.63 -0.22
N ILE A 220 2.25 1.36 -0.28
CA ILE A 220 1.25 0.81 -1.20
C ILE A 220 0.16 0.15 -0.37
N GLU A 221 -1.05 0.69 -0.46
CA GLU A 221 -2.15 0.34 0.41
C GLU A 221 -3.28 -0.25 -0.40
N ALA A 222 -3.69 -1.47 -0.09
CA ALA A 222 -4.96 -1.96 -0.59
C ALA A 222 -6.07 -1.27 0.19
N ILE A 223 -7.04 -0.69 -0.54
CA ILE A 223 -8.19 -0.02 0.06
C ILE A 223 -9.44 -0.75 -0.40
N TYR A 224 -10.15 -1.33 0.57
CA TYR A 224 -11.48 -1.87 0.37
C TYR A 224 -12.51 -0.75 0.54
N VAL A 225 -13.29 -0.49 -0.50
CA VAL A 225 -14.38 0.49 -0.45
C VAL A 225 -15.68 -0.25 -0.11
N PRO A 226 -16.26 -0.05 1.08
CA PRO A 226 -17.45 -0.77 1.51
C PRO A 226 -18.65 -0.35 0.66
N ALA A 227 -19.37 -1.34 0.12
CA ALA A 227 -20.57 -1.12 -0.71
C ALA A 227 -20.35 -0.16 -1.91
N ASP A 228 -19.11 -0.07 -2.40
CA ASP A 228 -18.69 0.89 -3.44
C ASP A 228 -18.97 2.37 -3.06
N ASP A 229 -19.13 2.68 -1.77
CA ASP A 229 -19.34 4.03 -1.26
C ASP A 229 -18.00 4.70 -0.90
N ILE A 230 -17.52 5.53 -1.81
CA ILE A 230 -16.30 6.34 -1.63
C ILE A 230 -16.47 7.36 -0.51
N LEU A 231 -17.71 7.76 -0.17
CA LEU A 231 -17.98 8.78 0.85
C LEU A 231 -17.98 8.23 2.28
N ASP A 232 -17.80 6.93 2.47
CA ASP A 232 -17.63 6.33 3.79
C ASP A 232 -16.47 6.99 4.55
N GLN A 233 -16.71 7.38 5.80
CA GLN A 233 -15.74 8.13 6.60
C GLN A 233 -14.40 7.39 6.83
N GLY A 234 -14.43 6.06 6.93
CA GLY A 234 -13.24 5.21 7.00
C GLY A 234 -12.38 5.34 5.74
N VAL A 235 -13.01 5.32 4.57
CA VAL A 235 -12.33 5.50 3.28
C VAL A 235 -11.82 6.93 3.10
N GLN A 236 -12.65 7.94 3.37
CA GLN A 236 -12.28 9.35 3.26
C GLN A 236 -11.04 9.69 4.09
N SER A 237 -10.98 9.17 5.33
CA SER A 237 -9.84 9.41 6.22
C SER A 237 -8.50 8.92 5.68
N ILE A 238 -8.50 7.91 4.79
CA ILE A 238 -7.31 7.35 4.16
C ILE A 238 -6.93 8.15 2.91
N PHE A 239 -7.93 8.59 2.12
CA PHE A 239 -7.69 9.29 0.86
C PHE A 239 -6.95 10.61 0.99
N ASP A 240 -7.09 11.30 2.12
CA ASP A 240 -6.34 12.53 2.40
C ASP A 240 -4.81 12.32 2.42
N TYR A 241 -4.34 11.09 2.61
CA TYR A 241 -2.92 10.76 2.66
C TYR A 241 -2.35 10.24 1.33
N LEU A 242 -3.17 9.91 0.34
CA LEU A 242 -2.69 9.30 -0.89
C LEU A 242 -2.12 10.33 -1.88
N ASP A 243 -0.91 10.10 -2.36
CA ASP A 243 -0.32 10.86 -3.46
C ASP A 243 -0.82 10.36 -4.84
N SER A 244 -1.23 9.10 -4.91
CA SER A 244 -1.67 8.43 -6.15
C SER A 244 -2.73 7.37 -5.85
N ALA A 245 -3.67 7.20 -6.78
CA ALA A 245 -4.72 6.20 -6.71
C ALA A 245 -4.73 5.38 -8.01
N ILE A 246 -4.46 4.08 -7.88
CA ILE A 246 -4.49 3.12 -8.99
C ILE A 246 -5.78 2.31 -8.85
N VAL A 247 -6.70 2.53 -9.78
CA VAL A 247 -8.01 1.88 -9.80
C VAL A 247 -7.93 0.64 -10.69
N LEU A 248 -8.25 -0.52 -10.13
CA LEU A 248 -8.37 -1.78 -10.83
C LEU A 248 -9.84 -2.11 -11.07
N SER A 249 -10.23 -2.23 -12.33
CA SER A 249 -11.61 -2.39 -12.75
C SER A 249 -11.90 -3.82 -13.22
N ARG A 250 -13.07 -4.33 -12.80
CA ARG A 250 -13.58 -5.61 -13.28
C ARG A 250 -13.91 -5.56 -14.78
N ASP A 251 -14.36 -4.42 -15.29
CA ASP A 251 -14.71 -4.26 -16.71
C ASP A 251 -13.45 -4.38 -17.56
N VAL A 252 -12.37 -3.68 -17.18
CA VAL A 252 -11.06 -3.76 -17.86
C VAL A 252 -10.52 -5.20 -17.83
N TYR A 253 -10.68 -5.90 -16.69
CA TYR A 253 -10.31 -7.31 -16.57
C TYR A 253 -11.12 -8.22 -17.51
N GLN A 254 -12.43 -8.00 -17.61
CA GLN A 254 -13.33 -8.79 -18.48
C GLN A 254 -13.06 -8.60 -19.97
N GLU A 255 -12.55 -7.43 -20.36
CA GLU A 255 -12.05 -7.17 -21.71
C GLU A 255 -10.70 -7.88 -22.01
N GLY A 256 -10.09 -8.53 -21.01
CA GLY A 256 -8.82 -9.24 -21.15
C GLY A 256 -7.58 -8.33 -21.10
N ARG A 257 -7.73 -7.08 -20.62
CA ARG A 257 -6.61 -6.13 -20.48
C ARG A 257 -5.95 -6.31 -19.11
N LEU A 258 -4.67 -6.72 -19.09
CA LEU A 258 -3.87 -6.91 -17.88
C LEU A 258 -2.59 -6.05 -17.89
N PRO A 259 -2.20 -5.42 -16.76
CA PRO A 259 -2.95 -5.36 -15.50
C PRO A 259 -4.27 -4.58 -15.68
N ALA A 260 -5.28 -4.90 -14.88
CA ALA A 260 -6.66 -4.41 -15.05
C ALA A 260 -6.85 -2.95 -14.58
N VAL A 261 -5.89 -2.08 -14.88
CA VAL A 261 -5.85 -0.68 -14.47
C VAL A 261 -6.83 0.14 -15.31
N ASP A 262 -7.79 0.78 -14.66
CA ASP A 262 -8.62 1.81 -15.24
C ASP A 262 -7.84 3.12 -15.33
N ILE A 263 -7.32 3.40 -16.52
CA ILE A 263 -6.50 4.57 -16.84
C ILE A 263 -7.26 5.89 -16.60
N LEU A 264 -8.58 5.90 -16.81
CA LEU A 264 -9.35 7.15 -16.72
C LEU A 264 -9.70 7.48 -15.27
N SER A 265 -9.97 6.44 -14.46
CA SER A 265 -10.31 6.56 -13.04
C SER A 265 -9.08 6.62 -12.12
N SER A 266 -7.91 6.18 -12.59
CA SER A 266 -6.65 6.32 -11.84
C SER A 266 -6.10 7.74 -11.94
N ASP A 267 -5.44 8.20 -10.89
CA ASP A 267 -4.85 9.54 -10.83
C ASP A 267 -3.58 9.59 -9.98
N SER A 268 -2.77 10.62 -10.17
CA SER A 268 -1.51 10.81 -9.45
C SER A 268 -1.14 12.28 -9.40
N SER A 269 -0.81 12.77 -8.20
CA SER A 269 -0.22 14.09 -8.00
C SER A 269 1.17 14.24 -8.65
N ALA A 270 1.84 13.13 -8.93
CA ALA A 270 3.12 13.09 -9.63
C ALA A 270 2.97 13.39 -11.13
N LEU A 271 1.77 13.23 -11.70
CA LEU A 271 1.50 13.59 -13.08
C LEU A 271 1.36 15.12 -13.22
N SER A 272 2.46 15.83 -13.00
CA SER A 272 2.57 17.28 -13.10
C SER A 272 3.84 17.68 -13.87
N LEU A 273 3.85 18.88 -14.44
CA LEU A 273 4.97 19.38 -15.24
C LEU A 273 6.29 19.41 -14.46
N ASP A 274 6.23 19.71 -13.17
CA ASP A 274 7.42 19.85 -12.32
C ASP A 274 8.05 18.50 -11.97
N VAL A 275 7.28 17.42 -11.96
CA VAL A 275 7.74 16.09 -11.54
C VAL A 275 8.08 15.20 -12.73
N VAL A 276 7.15 14.99 -13.67
CA VAL A 276 7.38 14.13 -14.85
C VAL A 276 7.92 14.87 -16.07
N GLY A 277 7.94 16.20 -16.02
CA GLY A 277 8.38 17.03 -17.15
C GLY A 277 7.32 17.22 -18.23
N VAL A 278 7.60 18.17 -19.13
CA VAL A 278 6.66 18.63 -20.17
C VAL A 278 6.25 17.51 -21.13
N ASN A 279 7.21 16.72 -21.62
CA ASN A 279 6.95 15.72 -22.64
C ASN A 279 6.05 14.59 -22.11
N HIS A 280 6.35 14.06 -20.92
CA HIS A 280 5.53 13.01 -20.32
C HIS A 280 4.13 13.54 -20.03
N TYR A 281 4.03 14.68 -19.34
CA TYR A 281 2.74 15.27 -18.95
C TYR A 281 1.83 15.54 -20.15
N THR A 282 2.35 16.23 -21.18
CA THR A 282 1.56 16.57 -22.38
C THR A 282 1.13 15.33 -23.16
N THR A 283 2.01 14.33 -23.27
CA THR A 283 1.70 13.07 -23.95
C THR A 283 0.63 12.27 -23.18
N ALA A 284 0.75 12.19 -21.86
CA ALA A 284 -0.21 11.49 -21.01
C ALA A 284 -1.60 12.15 -21.06
N LEU A 285 -1.68 13.48 -21.03
CA LEU A 285 -2.94 14.20 -21.19
C LEU A 285 -3.57 14.00 -22.57
N ALA A 286 -2.77 14.06 -23.63
CA ALA A 286 -3.27 13.79 -24.99
C ALA A 286 -3.82 12.35 -25.10
N ALA A 287 -3.12 11.37 -24.53
CA ALA A 287 -3.57 9.99 -24.49
C ALA A 287 -4.86 9.82 -23.65
N ARG A 288 -4.97 10.43 -22.46
CA ARG A 288 -6.21 10.42 -21.65
C ARG A 288 -7.39 11.04 -22.42
N ALA A 289 -7.17 12.15 -23.13
CA ALA A 289 -8.20 12.79 -23.95
C ALA A 289 -8.70 11.87 -25.07
N LEU A 290 -7.77 11.19 -25.78
CA LEU A 290 -8.12 10.23 -26.82
C LEU A 290 -8.92 9.05 -26.25
N LEU A 291 -8.51 8.48 -25.12
CA LEU A 291 -9.22 7.39 -24.45
C LEU A 291 -10.64 7.80 -24.02
N LYS A 292 -10.80 9.02 -23.49
CA LYS A 292 -12.11 9.56 -23.12
C LYS A 292 -13.02 9.75 -24.33
N SER A 293 -12.47 10.25 -25.44
CA SER A 293 -13.20 10.35 -26.71
C SER A 293 -13.62 8.98 -27.23
N ALA A 294 -12.73 7.97 -27.16
CA ALA A 294 -13.04 6.60 -27.56
C ALA A 294 -14.20 6.01 -26.74
N GLN A 295 -14.16 6.14 -25.40
CA GLN A 295 -15.24 5.67 -24.52
C GLN A 295 -16.59 6.35 -24.83
N SER A 296 -16.55 7.65 -25.14
CA SER A 296 -17.77 8.37 -25.55
C SER A 296 -18.33 7.87 -26.89
N LEU A 297 -17.46 7.53 -27.85
CA LEU A 297 -17.88 7.01 -29.15
C LEU A 297 -18.44 5.60 -29.03
N GLU A 298 -17.81 4.73 -28.24
CA GLU A 298 -18.29 3.38 -27.97
C GLU A 298 -19.70 3.37 -27.38
N ARG A 299 -19.99 4.33 -26.48
CA ARG A 299 -21.34 4.54 -25.95
C ARG A 299 -22.36 4.97 -27.01
N ILE A 300 -21.94 5.72 -28.03
CA ILE A 300 -22.81 6.10 -29.15
C ILE A 300 -23.05 4.88 -30.06
N VAL A 301 -22.00 4.14 -30.39
CA VAL A 301 -22.06 2.94 -31.24
C VAL A 301 -22.99 1.89 -30.62
N SER A 302 -22.94 1.68 -29.29
CA SER A 302 -23.83 0.73 -28.62
C SER A 302 -25.31 1.11 -28.67
N LEU A 303 -25.63 2.39 -28.92
CA LEU A 303 -27.01 2.87 -29.06
C LEU A 303 -27.48 2.93 -30.53
N VAL A 304 -26.60 3.28 -31.46
CA VAL A 304 -26.96 3.58 -32.86
C VAL A 304 -26.65 2.42 -33.82
N GLY A 305 -25.72 1.52 -33.45
CA GLY A 305 -25.10 0.57 -34.37
C GLY A 305 -23.88 1.16 -35.08
N GLU A 306 -23.00 0.30 -35.60
CA GLU A 306 -21.80 0.67 -36.36
C GLU A 306 -22.10 1.43 -37.66
#